data_AF-K1UK60-F1
#
_entry.id   AF-K1UK60-F1
#
_cell.length_a   1.000
_cell.length_b   1.000
_cell.length_c   1.000
_cell.angle_alpha   90.00
_cell.angle_beta   90.00
_cell.angle_gamma   90.00
#
_symmetry.space_group_name_H-M   'P 1'
#
loop_
_entity.id
_entity.type
_entity.pdbx_description
1 polymer ?
#
loop_
_entity_poly.entity_id
_entity_poly.type
_entity_poly.pdbx_seq_one_letter_code
_entity_poly.pdbx_strand_id
1 'polypeptide(L)'
;PSDLATWFGHFIELKGTDVGHAIDQLEATIQHPLFNDNSLVKKFARIIARSFPSSKGDPIVEKARIRFKQHYQCELKTLKSQNPDTV
;
A
#
# COMPACT_ATOMS: atom_id res chain seq x y z
N PRO A 1 26.89 -18.97 -4.89
CA PRO A 1 26.04 -18.27 -5.90
C PRO A 1 24.57 -18.35 -5.47
N SER A 2 23.89 -17.31 -5.02
CA SER A 2 24.03 -15.85 -5.16
C SER A 2 23.34 -15.23 -3.94
N ASP A 3 23.92 -14.19 -3.32
CA ASP A 3 23.16 -13.24 -2.49
C ASP A 3 22.11 -12.59 -3.40
N LEU A 4 20.94 -13.22 -3.52
CA LEU A 4 19.80 -12.60 -4.18
C LEU A 4 19.33 -11.50 -3.25
N ALA A 5 19.74 -10.27 -3.55
CA ALA A 5 19.23 -9.10 -2.86
C ALA A 5 17.70 -9.17 -2.78
N THR A 6 17.20 -9.19 -1.55
CA THR A 6 15.79 -9.28 -1.20
C THR A 6 15.13 -7.93 -1.48
N TRP A 7 14.52 -7.76 -2.65
CA TRP A 7 13.91 -6.48 -3.05
C TRP A 7 12.52 -6.30 -2.45
N PHE A 8 12.23 -5.09 -1.97
CA PHE A 8 10.92 -4.70 -1.45
C PHE A 8 10.24 -3.69 -2.38
N GLY A 9 8.99 -3.96 -2.75
CA GLY A 9 8.19 -3.05 -3.57
C GLY A 9 7.44 -2.05 -2.69
N HIS A 10 7.58 -0.75 -2.97
CA HIS A 10 6.84 0.31 -2.29
C HIS A 10 5.94 1.05 -3.28
N PHE A 11 4.64 1.03 -3.02
CA PHE A 11 3.60 1.68 -3.80
C PHE A 11 2.98 2.77 -2.95
N ILE A 12 3.12 4.03 -3.36
CA ILE A 12 2.74 5.18 -2.55
C ILE A 12 1.77 6.04 -3.33
N GLU A 13 0.62 6.32 -2.74
CA GLU A 13 -0.39 7.22 -3.29
C GLU A 13 -0.62 8.39 -2.33
N LEU A 14 -0.53 9.61 -2.85
CA LEU A 14 -0.67 10.85 -2.10
C LEU A 14 -2.10 11.39 -2.30
N LYS A 15 -2.97 11.25 -1.30
CA LYS A 15 -4.35 11.77 -1.38
C LYS A 15 -4.67 12.73 -0.25
N GLY A 16 -5.47 13.75 -0.57
CA GLY A 16 -5.96 14.70 0.41
C GLY A 16 -6.97 14.07 1.37
N THR A 17 -8.06 13.55 0.80
CA THR A 17 -9.22 13.04 1.56
C THR A 17 -9.87 11.80 0.94
N ASP A 18 -9.70 11.55 -0.37
CA ASP A 18 -10.32 10.40 -1.05
C ASP A 18 -9.44 9.15 -0.94
N VAL A 19 -9.70 8.36 0.10
CA VAL A 19 -8.99 7.10 0.37
C VAL A 19 -9.46 5.98 -0.56
N GLY A 20 -10.70 6.00 -1.04
CA GLY A 20 -11.26 4.99 -1.94
C GLY A 20 -10.53 4.99 -3.28
N HIS A 21 -10.42 6.16 -3.93
CA HIS A 21 -9.63 6.29 -5.16
C HIS A 21 -8.17 5.90 -4.96
N ALA A 22 -7.59 6.21 -3.78
CA ALA A 22 -6.22 5.83 -3.48
C ALA A 22 -6.03 4.31 -3.49
N ILE A 23 -6.98 3.57 -2.90
CA ILE A 23 -6.98 2.12 -2.88
C ILE A 23 -7.07 1.57 -4.30
N ASP A 24 -7.99 2.08 -5.12
CA ASP A 24 -8.20 1.60 -6.48
C ASP A 24 -6.94 1.84 -7.36
N GLN A 25 -6.29 2.99 -7.20
CA GLN A 25 -5.05 3.29 -7.91
C GLN A 25 -3.88 2.41 -7.47
N LEU A 26 -3.75 2.16 -6.16
CA LEU A 26 -2.72 1.26 -5.64
C LEU A 26 -2.95 -0.17 -6.14
N GLU A 27 -4.20 -0.64 -6.13
CA GLU A 27 -4.57 -1.97 -6.62
C GLU A 27 -4.27 -2.12 -8.12
N ALA A 28 -4.66 -1.14 -8.94
CA ALA A 28 -4.32 -1.12 -10.37
C ALA A 28 -2.80 -1.12 -10.60
N THR A 29 -2.03 -0.38 -9.81
CA THR A 29 -0.57 -0.29 -9.93
C THR A 29 0.10 -1.62 -9.56
N ILE A 30 -0.32 -2.26 -8.48
CA ILE A 30 0.23 -3.55 -8.02
C ILE A 30 0.00 -4.67 -9.05
N GLN A 31 -1.16 -4.64 -9.72
CA GLN A 31 -1.50 -5.63 -10.75
C GLN A 31 -0.85 -5.32 -12.10
N HIS A 32 -0.38 -4.10 -12.33
CA HIS A 32 0.16 -3.70 -13.62
C HIS A 32 1.44 -4.50 -13.94
N PRO A 33 1.57 -5.11 -15.14
CA PRO A 33 2.70 -5.98 -15.48
C PRO A 33 4.08 -5.32 -15.32
N LEU A 34 4.15 -4.00 -15.52
CA LEU A 34 5.39 -3.22 -15.35
C LEU A 34 5.93 -3.26 -13.91
N PHE A 35 5.05 -3.36 -12.91
CA PHE A 35 5.42 -3.28 -11.50
C PHE A 35 5.25 -4.63 -10.76
N ASN A 36 4.64 -5.61 -11.41
CA ASN A 36 4.48 -6.95 -10.87
C ASN A 36 5.72 -7.81 -11.17
N ASP A 37 6.84 -7.42 -10.56
CA ASP A 37 8.13 -8.11 -10.68
C ASP A 37 8.25 -9.26 -9.66
N ASN A 38 8.72 -10.43 -10.11
CA ASN A 38 8.86 -11.65 -9.30
C ASN A 38 10.04 -11.60 -8.31
N SER A 39 10.94 -10.63 -8.42
CA SER A 39 12.05 -10.42 -7.48
C SER A 39 11.60 -9.74 -6.18
N LEU A 40 10.39 -9.17 -6.14
CA LEU A 40 9.85 -8.48 -4.98
C LEU A 40 9.35 -9.49 -3.94
N VAL A 41 10.08 -9.64 -2.84
CA VAL A 41 9.75 -10.61 -1.78
C VAL A 41 8.64 -10.13 -0.85
N LYS A 42 8.39 -8.82 -0.80
CA LYS A 42 7.35 -8.18 0.01
C LYS A 42 6.95 -6.87 -0.64
N LYS A 43 5.66 -6.58 -0.59
CA LYS A 43 5.07 -5.36 -1.15
C LYS A 43 4.44 -4.52 -0.04
N PHE A 44 4.62 -3.21 -0.13
CA PHE A 44 4.07 -2.24 0.80
C PHE A 44 3.26 -1.20 0.02
N ALA A 45 1.99 -1.06 0.36
CA ALA A 45 1.11 -0.03 -0.17
C ALA A 45 0.88 1.04 0.90
N ARG A 46 1.06 2.31 0.55
CA ARG A 46 0.91 3.45 1.45
C ARG A 46 0.00 4.51 0.87
N ILE A 47 -1.00 4.89 1.65
CA ILE A 47 -1.85 6.03 1.36
C ILE A 47 -1.42 7.14 2.31
N ILE A 48 -0.86 8.22 1.78
CA ILE A 48 -0.39 9.34 2.58
C ILE A 48 -1.39 10.49 2.44
N ALA A 49 -1.89 10.97 3.59
CA ALA A 49 -2.79 12.11 3.65
C ALA A 49 -2.42 13.08 4.76
N ARG A 50 -2.86 14.35 4.63
CA ARG A 50 -2.68 15.37 5.68
C ARG A 50 -3.58 15.09 6.89
N SER A 51 -4.80 14.61 6.64
CA SER A 51 -5.75 14.22 7.68
C SER A 51 -6.52 12.98 7.22
N PHE A 52 -6.86 12.13 8.18
CA PHE A 52 -7.85 11.06 8.01
C PHE A 52 -9.03 11.36 8.93
N PRO A 53 -10.27 11.04 8.53
CA PRO A 53 -11.41 11.15 9.43
C PRO A 53 -11.13 10.41 10.75
N SER A 54 -11.38 11.06 11.88
CA SER A 54 -11.01 10.57 13.23
C SER A 54 -11.78 9.32 13.70
N SER A 55 -12.68 8.78 12.89
CA SER A 55 -13.41 7.55 13.21
C SER A 55 -12.49 6.34 13.00
N LYS A 56 -12.16 5.66 14.09
CA LYS A 56 -11.46 4.37 14.13
C LYS A 56 -11.83 3.48 12.94
N GLY A 57 -10.83 3.14 12.12
CA GLY A 57 -10.90 2.12 11.06
C GLY A 57 -12.00 2.39 10.04
N ASP A 58 -11.68 3.16 9.00
CA ASP A 58 -12.55 3.23 7.83
C ASP A 58 -12.80 1.79 7.31
N PRO A 59 -14.06 1.30 7.30
CA PRO A 59 -14.37 -0.05 6.85
C PRO A 59 -13.85 -0.35 5.44
N ILE A 60 -13.72 0.67 4.60
CA ILE A 60 -13.16 0.56 3.24
C ILE A 60 -11.67 0.23 3.32
N VAL A 61 -10.93 0.90 4.20
CA VAL A 61 -9.49 0.66 4.41
C VAL A 61 -9.26 -0.72 4.99
N GLU A 62 -10.06 -1.18 5.96
CA GLU A 62 -9.86 -2.52 6.54
C GLU A 62 -10.18 -3.64 5.55
N LYS A 63 -11.25 -3.49 4.76
CA LYS A 63 -11.55 -4.42 3.65
C LYS A 63 -10.40 -4.43 2.63
N ALA A 64 -9.86 -3.27 2.28
CA ALA A 64 -8.72 -3.18 1.38
C ALA A 64 -7.46 -3.81 1.98
N ARG A 65 -7.20 -3.64 3.28
CA ARG A 65 -6.07 -4.24 3.99
C ARG A 65 -6.09 -5.76 3.89
N ILE A 66 -7.25 -6.36 4.15
CA ILE A 66 -7.46 -7.81 4.02
C ILE A 66 -7.23 -8.24 2.56
N ARG A 67 -7.86 -7.54 1.61
CA ARG A 67 -7.75 -7.84 0.17
C ARG A 67 -6.29 -7.78 -0.31
N PHE A 68 -5.56 -6.72 0.02
CA PHE A 68 -4.17 -6.53 -0.40
C PHE A 68 -3.25 -7.62 0.14
N LYS A 69 -3.46 -8.02 1.40
CA LYS A 69 -2.69 -9.10 2.03
C LYS A 69 -2.98 -10.44 1.37
N GLN A 70 -4.25 -10.76 1.13
CA GLN A 70 -4.66 -12.06 0.60
C GLN A 70 -4.34 -12.24 -0.89
N HIS A 71 -4.55 -11.21 -1.70
CA HIS A 71 -4.46 -11.33 -3.16
C HIS A 71 -3.10 -10.90 -3.71
N TYR A 72 -2.37 -10.01 -3.02
CA TYR A 72 -1.16 -9.40 -3.56
C TYR A 72 0.08 -9.55 -2.67
N GLN A 73 -0.02 -10.24 -1.53
CA GLN A 73 1.03 -10.29 -0.51
C GLN A 73 1.55 -8.88 -0.15
N CYS A 74 0.63 -7.90 -0.13
CA CYS A 74 0.94 -6.50 0.02
C CYS A 74 0.37 -5.96 1.34
N GLU A 75 1.20 -5.30 2.14
CA GLU A 75 0.77 -4.65 3.38
C GLU A 75 0.28 -3.23 3.08
N LEU A 76 -1.00 -2.95 3.34
CA LEU A 76 -1.59 -1.62 3.17
C LEU A 76 -1.61 -0.84 4.50
N LYS A 77 -1.09 0.39 4.48
CA LYS A 77 -1.15 1.34 5.61
C LYS A 77 -1.56 2.74 5.14
N THR A 78 -2.36 3.41 5.96
CA THR A 78 -2.66 4.84 5.86
C THR A 78 -1.72 5.60 6.79
N LEU A 79 -0.97 6.57 6.25
CA LEU A 79 0.04 7.33 6.99
C LEU A 79 -0.32 8.82 6.97
N LYS A 80 -0.24 9.47 8.13
CA LYS A 80 -0.28 10.94 8.19
C LYS A 80 1.06 11.47 7.73
N SER A 81 1.06 12.57 6.96
CA SER A 81 2.27 13.14 6.35
C SER A 81 3.41 13.49 7.32
N GLN A 82 3.15 13.59 8.63
CA GLN A 82 4.16 13.90 9.65
C GLN A 82 4.63 12.67 10.46
N ASN A 83 4.06 11.50 10.22
CA ASN A 83 4.42 10.28 10.94
C ASN A 83 5.25 9.38 10.02
N PRO A 84 6.54 9.17 10.32
CA PRO A 84 7.39 8.28 9.54
C PRO A 84 6.86 6.85 9.60
N ASP A 85 6.95 6.15 8.48
CA ASP A 85 6.61 4.73 8.40
C ASP A 85 7.70 3.88 9.05
N THR A 86 7.29 2.79 9.69
CA THR A 86 8.19 1.78 10.25
C THR A 86 7.86 0.47 9.56
N VAL A 87 8.80 0.00 8.73
CA VAL A 87 8.64 -1.10 7.78
C VAL A 87 9.70 -2.15 8.02
#